data_AF-A0A3A8ALZ3-F1
#
_entry.id   AF-A0A3A8ALZ3-F1
#
_cell.length_a   1.000
_cell.length_b   1.000
_cell.length_c   1.000
_cell.angle_alpha   90.00
_cell.angle_beta   90.00
_cell.angle_gamma   90.00
#
_symmetry.space_group_name_H-M   'P 1'
#
loop_
_entity.id
_entity.type
_entity.pdbx_description
1 polymer ?
#
loop_
_entity_poly.entity_id
_entity_poly.type
_entity_poly.pdbx_seq_one_letter_code
_entity_poly.pdbx_strand_id
1 'polypeptide(L)'
;MKDMNQSDRKHTGDGTGDDADKTAQSITSRDIRAVAISAEPVDERLAALKSMKTELEARLSADGGGDLAPLVEEVDNAIENLSSAGGEAGVRSATASE
;
A
#
# COMPACT_ATOMS: atom_id res chain seq x y z
N MET A 1 -1.78 -29.64 53.26
CA MET A 1 -0.58 -29.39 52.44
C MET A 1 -0.87 -29.89 51.04
N LYS A 2 -0.55 -29.08 50.03
CA LYS A 2 -0.47 -29.41 48.59
C LYS A 2 -1.80 -29.75 47.88
N ASP A 3 -2.26 -29.10 46.83
CA ASP A 3 -1.87 -27.87 46.13
C ASP A 3 -3.14 -27.35 45.46
N MET A 4 -3.50 -26.10 45.77
CA MET A 4 -4.34 -25.29 44.90
C MET A 4 -3.49 -24.94 43.68
N ASN A 5 -3.65 -25.68 42.58
CA ASN A 5 -3.04 -25.28 41.31
C ASN A 5 -3.87 -24.13 40.70
N GLN A 6 -3.60 -22.95 41.24
CA GLN A 6 -4.03 -21.65 40.76
C GLN A 6 -3.64 -21.48 39.28
N SER A 7 -4.61 -21.05 38.49
CA SER A 7 -4.51 -19.78 37.74
C SER A 7 -3.24 -19.51 36.94
N ASP A 8 -2.92 -20.34 35.93
CA ASP A 8 -1.92 -19.96 34.92
C ASP A 8 -2.20 -20.56 33.52
N ARG A 9 -3.44 -20.40 33.04
CA ARG A 9 -3.61 -20.15 31.60
C ARG A 9 -4.09 -18.73 31.43
N LYS A 10 -3.10 -17.86 31.38
CA LYS A 10 -3.23 -16.47 30.97
C LYS A 10 -4.09 -16.42 29.72
N HIS A 11 -5.25 -15.79 29.89
CA HIS A 11 -5.71 -14.70 29.05
C HIS A 11 -4.95 -14.62 27.72
N THR A 12 -5.62 -15.10 26.67
CA THR A 12 -5.30 -14.81 25.28
C THR A 12 -5.22 -13.30 25.12
N GLY A 13 -4.01 -12.76 25.28
CA GLY A 13 -3.67 -11.40 24.96
C GLY A 13 -3.63 -11.29 23.45
N ASP A 14 -4.82 -11.02 22.90
CA ASP A 14 -5.03 -10.20 21.71
C ASP A 14 -4.00 -9.06 21.69
N GLY A 15 -3.10 -9.06 20.71
CA GLY A 15 -1.98 -8.11 20.69
C GLY A 15 -0.72 -8.60 19.99
N THR A 16 -0.82 -9.09 18.77
CA THR A 16 0.28 -8.97 17.80
C THR A 16 -0.38 -8.59 16.50
N GLY A 17 -0.08 -7.37 16.06
CA GLY A 17 -0.78 -6.65 15.00
C GLY A 17 -0.82 -7.43 13.71
N ASP A 18 -1.94 -8.09 13.50
CA ASP A 18 -2.36 -8.65 12.23
C ASP A 18 -3.70 -8.00 11.85
N ASP A 19 -3.73 -6.66 11.90
CA ASP A 19 -4.60 -5.87 11.02
C ASP A 19 -4.15 -6.00 9.54
N ALA A 20 -3.35 -7.02 9.20
CA ALA A 20 -3.05 -7.44 7.83
C ALA A 20 -4.08 -8.46 7.30
N ASP A 21 -4.94 -9.02 8.16
CA ASP A 21 -6.12 -9.80 7.74
C ASP A 21 -7.32 -8.88 7.40
N LYS A 22 -7.08 -7.69 6.87
CA LYS A 22 -8.15 -6.89 6.27
C LYS A 22 -8.33 -7.29 4.84
N THR A 23 -8.87 -8.49 4.66
CA THR A 23 -9.45 -8.98 3.40
C THR A 23 -8.47 -8.84 2.24
N ALA A 24 -7.85 -9.93 1.81
CA ALA A 24 -7.21 -9.99 0.50
C ALA A 24 -8.27 -9.81 -0.62
N GLN A 25 -8.91 -8.64 -0.70
CA GLN A 25 -9.58 -8.18 -1.90
C GLN A 25 -8.47 -8.07 -2.93
N SER A 26 -8.66 -8.71 -4.07
CA SER A 26 -7.73 -8.57 -5.19
C SER A 26 -7.50 -7.08 -5.41
N ILE A 27 -6.24 -6.65 -5.33
CA ILE A 27 -5.87 -5.29 -5.74
C ILE A 27 -6.27 -5.18 -7.20
N THR A 28 -7.20 -4.28 -7.51
CA THR A 28 -7.66 -4.05 -8.88
C THR A 28 -7.21 -2.68 -9.39
N SER A 29 -7.24 -2.49 -10.71
CA SER A 29 -7.06 -1.17 -11.36
C SER A 29 -7.92 -0.08 -10.73
N ARG A 30 -9.12 -0.43 -10.24
CA ARG A 30 -10.02 0.51 -9.57
C ARG A 30 -9.45 1.00 -8.25
N ASP A 31 -8.86 0.11 -7.45
CA ASP A 31 -8.27 0.43 -6.15
C ASP A 31 -7.03 1.30 -6.32
N ILE A 32 -6.18 0.94 -7.28
CA ILE A 32 -4.97 1.72 -7.65
C ILE A 32 -5.37 3.15 -8.01
N ARG A 33 -6.38 3.29 -8.87
CA ARG A 33 -6.89 4.61 -9.27
C ARG A 33 -7.53 5.36 -8.12
N ALA A 34 -8.27 4.67 -7.25
CA ALA A 34 -8.91 5.28 -6.08
C ALA A 34 -7.87 5.90 -5.13
N VAL A 35 -6.76 5.21 -4.87
CA VAL A 35 -5.64 5.76 -4.08
C VAL A 35 -4.99 6.93 -4.81
N ALA A 36 -4.75 6.84 -6.11
CA ALA A 36 -4.12 7.91 -6.89
C ALA A 36 -4.90 9.23 -6.83
N ILE A 37 -6.23 9.18 -6.87
CA ILE A 37 -7.12 10.35 -6.80
C ILE A 37 -7.63 10.66 -5.39
N SER A 38 -7.19 9.92 -4.38
CA SER A 38 -7.60 10.14 -2.98
C SER A 38 -7.26 11.55 -2.52
N ALA A 39 -8.06 12.09 -1.60
CA ALA A 39 -7.82 13.40 -0.99
C ALA A 39 -6.66 13.38 0.03
N GLU A 40 -6.06 12.21 0.26
CA GLU A 40 -4.93 12.01 1.16
C GLU A 40 -3.65 12.71 0.66
N PRO A 41 -2.74 13.07 1.58
CA PRO A 41 -1.46 13.66 1.21
C PRO A 41 -0.66 12.75 0.26
N VAL A 42 0.18 13.37 -0.59
CA VAL A 42 0.95 12.65 -1.63
C VAL A 42 1.81 11.55 -1.01
N ASP A 43 2.46 11.81 0.12
CA ASP A 43 3.29 10.84 0.82
C ASP A 43 2.51 9.59 1.26
N GLU A 44 1.28 9.76 1.76
CA GLU A 44 0.44 8.62 2.17
C GLU A 44 -0.13 7.86 0.97
N ARG A 45 -0.50 8.56 -0.10
CA ARG A 45 -0.88 7.91 -1.37
C ARG A 45 0.27 7.10 -1.96
N LEU A 46 1.49 7.64 -1.94
CA LEU A 46 2.70 6.95 -2.39
C LEU A 46 3.01 5.74 -1.52
N ALA A 47 2.88 5.85 -0.20
CA ALA A 47 3.07 4.72 0.71
C ALA A 47 2.05 3.59 0.45
N ALA A 48 0.77 3.94 0.25
CA ALA A 48 -0.29 2.99 -0.08
C ALA A 48 -0.04 2.29 -1.42
N LEU A 49 0.31 3.04 -2.48
CA LEU A 49 0.64 2.46 -3.79
C LEU A 49 1.88 1.56 -3.74
N LYS A 50 2.92 1.92 -2.98
CA LYS A 50 4.10 1.07 -2.79
C LYS A 50 3.74 -0.25 -2.08
N SER A 51 2.87 -0.17 -1.07
CA SER A 51 2.35 -1.36 -0.39
C SER A 51 1.61 -2.28 -1.36
N MET A 52 0.73 -1.72 -2.20
CA MET A 52 0.02 -2.46 -3.24
C MET A 52 0.98 -3.10 -4.25
N LYS A 53 2.03 -2.38 -4.67
CA LYS A 53 3.05 -2.91 -5.58
C LYS A 53 3.74 -4.13 -4.99
N THR A 54 4.21 -4.04 -3.75
CA THR A 54 4.91 -5.15 -3.08
C THR A 54 4.03 -6.40 -3.00
N GLU A 55 2.74 -6.22 -2.71
CA GLU A 55 1.80 -7.34 -2.67
C GLU A 55 1.55 -7.94 -4.06
N LEU A 56 1.35 -7.11 -5.09
CA LEU A 56 1.19 -7.58 -6.47
C LEU A 56 2.43 -8.31 -6.98
N GLU A 57 3.64 -7.81 -6.68
CA GLU A 57 4.90 -8.47 -7.06
C GLU A 57 5.09 -9.81 -6.35
N ALA A 58 4.70 -9.89 -5.06
CA ALA A 58 4.73 -11.14 -4.31
C ALA A 58 3.77 -12.19 -4.91
N ARG A 59 2.55 -11.77 -5.29
CA ARG A 59 1.56 -12.64 -5.94
C ARG A 59 1.98 -13.01 -7.36
N LEU A 60 2.52 -12.08 -8.15
CA LEU A 60 3.05 -12.32 -9.50
C LEU A 60 4.16 -13.39 -9.47
N SER A 61 5.04 -13.30 -8.47
CA SER A 61 6.11 -14.28 -8.25
C SER A 61 5.59 -15.65 -7.85
N ALA A 62 4.45 -15.72 -7.15
CA ALA A 62 3.81 -16.96 -6.71
C ALA A 62 2.95 -17.62 -7.82
N ASP A 63 2.27 -16.81 -8.65
CA ASP A 63 1.29 -17.27 -9.65
C ASP A 63 1.92 -17.55 -11.03
N GLY A 64 3.12 -17.02 -11.31
CA GLY A 64 3.87 -17.31 -12.53
C GLY A 64 3.60 -16.35 -13.71
N GLY A 65 3.07 -15.15 -13.43
CA GLY A 65 3.43 -13.98 -14.25
C GLY A 65 2.43 -13.48 -15.30
N GLY A 66 1.20 -13.98 -15.36
CA GLY A 66 0.27 -13.59 -16.43
C GLY A 66 -0.63 -12.38 -16.11
N ASP A 67 -1.53 -12.57 -15.14
CA ASP A 67 -2.69 -11.68 -14.95
C ASP A 67 -2.36 -10.40 -14.18
N LEU A 68 -1.32 -10.45 -13.34
CA LEU A 68 -0.99 -9.35 -12.40
C LEU A 68 0.06 -8.37 -12.94
N ALA A 69 0.78 -8.73 -14.01
CA ALA A 69 1.76 -7.85 -14.65
C ALA A 69 1.18 -6.48 -15.08
N PRO A 70 0.02 -6.39 -15.74
CA PRO A 70 -0.57 -5.08 -16.07
C PRO A 70 -0.93 -4.25 -14.83
N LEU A 71 -1.31 -4.90 -13.72
CA LEU A 71 -1.62 -4.20 -12.48
C LEU A 71 -0.37 -3.60 -11.82
N VAL A 72 0.76 -4.32 -11.85
CA VAL A 72 2.05 -3.80 -11.36
C VAL A 72 2.46 -2.56 -12.17
N GLU A 73 2.29 -2.61 -13.50
CA GLU A 73 2.58 -1.48 -14.38
C GLU A 73 1.65 -0.27 -14.09
N GLU A 74 0.36 -0.50 -13.84
CA GLU A 74 -0.55 0.58 -13.45
C GLU A 74 -0.17 1.24 -12.12
N VAL A 75 0.28 0.47 -11.14
CA VAL A 75 0.78 1.04 -9.86
C VAL A 75 2.02 1.89 -10.09
N ASP A 76 2.96 1.42 -10.91
CA ASP A 76 4.20 2.16 -11.20
C ASP A 76 3.90 3.50 -11.88
N ASN A 77 3.04 3.49 -12.91
CA ASN A 77 2.57 4.71 -13.57
C ASN A 77 1.87 5.67 -12.60
N ALA A 78 1.06 5.16 -11.67
CA ALA A 78 0.39 5.98 -10.67
C ALA A 78 1.39 6.65 -9.70
N ILE A 79 2.43 5.91 -9.29
CA ILE A 79 3.52 6.41 -8.44
C ILE A 79 4.31 7.50 -9.18
N GLU A 80 4.71 7.25 -10.43
CA GLU A 80 5.45 8.22 -11.25
C GLU A 80 4.63 9.49 -11.46
N ASN A 81 3.35 9.35 -11.79
CA ASN A 81 2.46 10.49 -12.00
C ASN A 81 2.26 11.30 -10.71
N LEU A 82 2.13 10.66 -9.54
CA LEU A 82 2.04 11.37 -8.25
C LEU A 82 3.36 12.04 -7.88
N SER A 83 4.50 11.38 -8.12
CA SER A 83 5.82 11.95 -7.87
C SER A 83 6.11 13.14 -8.79
N SER A 84 5.66 13.08 -10.03
CA SER A 84 5.79 14.18 -11.00
C SER A 84 4.81 15.32 -10.67
N ALA A 85 3.53 15.03 -10.42
CA ALA A 85 2.53 16.03 -10.07
C ALA A 85 2.82 16.74 -8.74
N GLY A 86 3.46 16.06 -7.78
CA GLY A 86 3.96 16.64 -6.53
C GLY A 86 5.22 17.51 -6.70
N GLY A 87 5.97 17.34 -7.80
CA GLY A 87 7.15 18.13 -8.15
C GLY A 87 6.86 19.40 -8.95
N GLU A 88 5.74 19.43 -9.68
CA GLU A 88 5.40 20.48 -10.66
C GLU A 88 4.55 21.64 -10.09
N ALA A 89 4.51 21.81 -8.76
CA ALA A 89 3.93 23.01 -8.15
C ALA A 89 4.95 24.15 -7.95
N GLY A 90 6.25 23.91 -8.19
CA GLY A 90 7.33 24.82 -7.79
C GLY A 90 8.15 25.53 -8.88
N VAL A 91 8.15 25.10 -10.15
CA VAL A 91 9.20 25.54 -11.10
C VAL A 91 8.74 26.28 -12.36
N ARG A 92 7.44 26.56 -12.53
CA ARG A 92 6.99 27.46 -13.62
C ARG A 92 7.25 28.95 -13.34
N SER A 93 8.43 29.27 -12.79
CA SER A 93 9.03 30.60 -12.92
C SER A 93 9.76 30.69 -14.26
N ALA A 94 9.00 30.53 -15.35
CA ALA A 94 9.39 31.08 -16.64
C ALA A 94 9.07 32.59 -16.59
N THR A 95 9.80 33.34 -15.77
CA THR A 95 9.86 34.79 -15.93
C THR A 95 10.72 35.04 -17.16
N ALA A 96 10.04 35.50 -18.19
CA ALA A 96 10.55 35.97 -19.47
C ALA A 96 11.95 36.60 -19.36
N SER A 97 12.82 36.14 -20.26
CA SER A 97 13.92 36.95 -20.74
C SER A 97 13.35 38.21 -21.39
N GLU A 98 13.71 39.39 -20.89
CA GLU A 98 13.81 40.63 -21.67
C GLU A 98 14.85 41.57 -21.05
#